data_AF-K0KHG9-F1
#
_entry.id   AF-K0KHG9-F1
#
_cell.length_a   1.000
_cell.length_b   1.000
_cell.length_c   1.000
_cell.angle_alpha   90.00
_cell.angle_beta   90.00
_cell.angle_gamma   90.00
#
_symmetry.space_group_name_H-M   'P 1'
#
loop_
_entity.id
_entity.type
_entity.pdbx_description
1 polymer ?
#
loop_
_entity_poly.entity_id
_entity_poly.type
_entity_poly.pdbx_seq_one_letter_code
_entity_poly.pdbx_strand_id
1 'polypeptide(L)'
;MVILSPTLQQVEYALEAIKQGSAVVGLATKEHAVLVALKRNAEELGSYQKKIIKVDENLGIALAGLAPDARVLSNFLREQAMSQRMIYNRALSVEKASNLLADKAQKNTQSYGGRPYGVGLLVVGYDETGAHLFEFQPSGSVLEYVGAAIGARSQAGRTYLERNFESYANATKEELIVHGLNALRDTLSQDKELNSKNTSIAIVGKDTDFTLWDDDDVQPWLNKLDSTSNARTSGGNNGGDDDNDDDDNNNDESGDKSETKPEEENSEDKMETD
;
A
#
# COMPACT_ATOMS: atom_id res chain seq x y z
N MET A 1 21.76 4.53 28.80
CA MET A 1 20.65 5.47 29.09
C MET A 1 19.92 5.72 27.78
N VAL A 2 18.67 5.29 27.66
CA VAL A 2 17.81 5.65 26.52
C VAL A 2 17.32 7.08 26.77
N ILE A 3 17.50 7.98 25.81
CA ILE A 3 17.07 9.39 25.96
C ILE A 3 15.57 9.43 25.70
N LEU A 4 14.80 9.79 26.72
CA LEU A 4 13.35 9.93 26.64
C LEU A 4 13.00 11.43 26.52
N SER A 5 12.50 11.81 25.36
CA SER A 5 11.73 13.06 25.15
C SER A 5 10.23 12.75 25.38
N PRO A 6 9.30 13.73 25.30
CA PRO A 6 7.87 13.47 25.45
C PRO A 6 7.34 12.41 24.46
N THR A 7 7.99 12.27 23.31
CA THR A 7 7.81 11.17 22.35
C THR A 7 9.16 10.51 22.02
N LEU A 8 9.11 9.27 21.50
CA LEU A 8 10.29 8.52 21.07
C LEU A 8 10.67 8.91 19.64
N GLN A 9 11.48 9.97 19.50
CA GLN A 9 11.87 10.54 18.20
C GLN A 9 12.47 9.52 17.21
N GLN A 10 13.23 8.54 17.71
CA GLN A 10 13.81 7.49 16.87
C GLN A 10 12.75 6.61 16.19
N VAL A 11 11.62 6.37 16.88
CA VAL A 11 10.50 5.60 16.33
C VAL A 11 9.76 6.43 15.28
N GLU A 12 9.57 7.72 15.51
CA GLU A 12 8.96 8.63 14.53
C GLU A 12 9.76 8.69 13.23
N TYR A 13 11.10 8.75 13.30
CA TYR A 13 11.95 8.70 12.11
C TYR A 13 11.88 7.36 11.39
N ALA A 14 11.78 6.26 12.12
CA ALA A 14 11.57 4.94 11.52
C ALA A 14 10.22 4.86 10.79
N LEU A 15 9.15 5.45 11.34
CA LEU A 15 7.84 5.54 10.69
C LEU A 15 7.90 6.39 9.42
N GLU A 16 8.66 7.49 9.43
CA GLU A 16 8.83 8.32 8.23
C GLU A 16 9.60 7.58 7.12
N ALA A 17 10.58 6.75 7.47
CA ALA A 17 11.29 5.91 6.50
C ALA A 17 10.38 4.94 5.74
N ILE A 18 9.28 4.47 6.36
CA ILE A 18 8.28 3.62 5.71
C ILE A 18 7.56 4.40 4.61
N LYS A 19 7.17 5.65 4.88
CA LYS A 19 6.47 6.50 3.91
C LYS A 19 7.30 6.80 2.67
N GLN A 20 8.62 6.74 2.77
CA GLN A 20 9.54 6.88 1.63
C GLN A 20 9.71 5.57 0.82
N GLY A 21 9.30 4.43 1.37
CA GLY A 21 9.31 3.15 0.67
C GLY A 21 8.31 3.10 -0.48
N SER A 22 8.55 2.30 -1.50
CA SER A 22 7.56 2.08 -2.57
C SER A 22 6.23 1.56 -2.01
N ALA A 23 5.14 1.94 -2.67
CA ALA A 23 3.80 1.55 -2.27
C ALA A 23 3.59 0.03 -2.32
N VAL A 24 2.86 -0.46 -1.32
CA VAL A 24 2.40 -1.84 -1.20
C VAL A 24 0.95 -1.79 -0.74
N VAL A 25 0.11 -2.61 -1.36
CA VAL A 25 -1.30 -2.78 -1.02
C VAL A 25 -1.55 -4.23 -0.63
N GLY A 26 -2.31 -4.44 0.43
CA GLY A 26 -2.80 -5.74 0.87
C GLY A 26 -4.33 -5.72 0.98
N LEU A 27 -4.94 -6.86 0.65
CA LEU A 27 -6.37 -7.10 0.76
C LEU A 27 -6.59 -8.51 1.31
N ALA A 28 -7.55 -8.68 2.21
CA ALA A 28 -7.95 -9.97 2.74
C ALA A 28 -9.48 -10.11 2.70
N THR A 29 -9.92 -11.29 2.31
CA THR A 29 -11.29 -11.77 2.43
C THR A 29 -11.30 -12.98 3.35
N LYS A 30 -12.45 -13.65 3.52
CA LYS A 30 -12.51 -14.89 4.32
C LYS A 30 -11.70 -16.03 3.70
N GLU A 31 -11.56 -16.04 2.38
CA GLU A 31 -10.98 -17.17 1.65
C GLU A 31 -9.58 -16.87 1.09
N HIS A 32 -9.29 -15.62 0.73
CA HIS A 32 -8.05 -15.26 0.06
C HIS A 32 -7.46 -13.97 0.62
N ALA A 33 -6.14 -13.89 0.67
CA ALA A 33 -5.39 -12.68 0.93
C ALA A 33 -4.40 -12.43 -0.20
N VAL A 34 -4.30 -11.17 -0.61
CA VAL A 34 -3.52 -10.72 -1.77
C VAL A 34 -2.61 -9.59 -1.34
N LEU A 35 -1.39 -9.62 -1.86
CA LEU A 35 -0.42 -8.53 -1.80
C LEU A 35 -0.10 -8.06 -3.21
N VAL A 36 -0.11 -6.75 -3.41
CA VAL A 36 0.31 -6.10 -4.66
C VAL A 36 1.35 -5.05 -4.30
N ALA A 37 2.53 -5.13 -4.91
CA ALA A 37 3.65 -4.26 -4.58
C ALA A 37 4.22 -3.58 -5.81
N LEU A 38 4.55 -2.29 -5.66
CA LEU A 38 5.30 -1.53 -6.66
C LEU A 38 6.81 -1.71 -6.43
N LYS A 39 7.48 -2.36 -7.38
CA LYS A 39 8.93 -2.44 -7.45
C LYS A 39 9.48 -1.14 -8.03
N ARG A 40 10.48 -0.56 -7.36
CA ARG A 40 11.20 0.62 -7.85
C ARG A 40 12.54 0.17 -8.43
N ASN A 41 12.90 0.72 -9.58
CA ASN A 41 14.24 0.63 -10.11
C ASN A 41 14.98 1.95 -9.84
N ALA A 42 16.23 1.86 -9.41
CA ALA A 42 17.06 3.03 -9.17
C ALA A 42 17.75 3.51 -10.45
N GLU A 43 18.11 2.57 -11.32
CA GLU A 43 18.93 2.80 -12.51
C GLU A 43 18.41 1.95 -13.66
N GLU A 44 18.49 2.41 -14.91
CA GLU A 44 17.97 1.66 -16.06
C GLU A 44 18.60 0.27 -16.23
N LEU A 45 19.86 0.12 -15.80
CA LEU A 45 20.60 -1.15 -15.82
C LEU A 45 20.45 -1.97 -14.52
N GLY A 46 19.77 -1.41 -13.52
CA GLY A 46 19.52 -2.05 -12.24
C GLY A 46 18.40 -3.08 -12.31
N SER A 47 18.52 -4.13 -11.49
CA SER A 47 17.41 -5.06 -11.25
C SER A 47 16.40 -4.44 -10.28
N TYR A 48 15.12 -4.69 -10.51
CA TYR A 48 14.07 -4.31 -9.57
C TYR A 48 14.25 -5.00 -8.22
N GLN A 49 14.13 -4.23 -7.15
CA GLN A 49 14.19 -4.79 -5.80
C GLN A 49 12.91 -5.56 -5.48
N LYS A 50 13.05 -6.83 -5.08
CA LYS A 50 11.93 -7.65 -4.61
C LYS A 50 11.31 -7.06 -3.34
N LYS A 51 9.99 -6.90 -3.36
CA LYS A 51 9.20 -6.30 -2.27
C LYS A 51 8.38 -7.33 -1.49
N ILE A 52 8.04 -8.43 -2.13
CA ILE A 52 7.29 -9.53 -1.53
C ILE A 52 8.27 -10.68 -1.24
N ILE A 53 8.18 -11.26 -0.05
CA ILE A 53 9.02 -12.33 0.43
C ILE A 53 8.14 -13.46 0.97
N LYS A 54 8.26 -14.64 0.37
CA LYS A 54 7.65 -15.87 0.89
C LYS A 54 8.34 -16.27 2.21
N VAL A 55 7.54 -16.49 3.26
CA VAL A 55 8.02 -16.93 4.58
C VAL A 55 7.79 -18.42 4.75
N ASP A 56 6.57 -18.89 4.53
CA ASP A 56 6.19 -20.31 4.54
C ASP A 56 5.21 -20.59 3.38
N GLU A 57 4.72 -21.82 3.26
CA GLU A 57 3.67 -22.20 2.30
C GLU A 57 2.39 -21.41 2.50
N ASN A 58 2.01 -21.07 3.73
CA ASN A 58 0.76 -20.39 4.05
C ASN A 58 0.96 -18.92 4.48
N LEU A 59 2.18 -18.39 4.40
CA LEU A 59 2.55 -17.09 4.98
C LEU A 59 3.55 -16.36 4.08
N GLY A 60 3.28 -15.08 3.83
CA GLY A 60 4.23 -14.19 3.16
C GLY A 60 4.11 -12.75 3.64
N ILE A 61 5.14 -11.97 3.32
CA ILE A 61 5.22 -10.58 3.73
C ILE A 61 5.55 -9.68 2.54
N ALA A 62 5.03 -8.45 2.56
CA ALA A 62 5.48 -7.38 1.69
C ALA A 62 6.04 -6.22 2.53
N LEU A 63 7.06 -5.53 2.01
CA LEU A 63 7.85 -4.56 2.76
C LEU A 63 7.80 -3.14 2.17
N ALA A 64 7.68 -2.15 3.05
CA ALA A 64 7.91 -0.74 2.73
C ALA A 64 8.95 -0.14 3.71
N GLY A 65 9.98 0.51 3.18
CA GLY A 65 11.13 1.02 3.94
C GLY A 65 12.41 0.23 3.65
N LEU A 66 13.24 0.01 4.68
CA LEU A 66 14.56 -0.59 4.57
C LEU A 66 14.50 -2.11 4.32
N ALA A 67 14.87 -2.53 3.11
CA ALA A 67 14.90 -3.94 2.73
C ALA A 67 15.84 -4.84 3.57
N PRO A 68 17.03 -4.38 4.04
CA PRO A 68 17.84 -5.19 4.94
C PRO A 68 17.12 -5.56 6.24
N ASP A 69 16.34 -4.64 6.80
CA ASP A 69 15.57 -4.89 8.03
C ASP A 69 14.44 -5.90 7.77
N ALA A 70 13.74 -5.80 6.62
CA ALA A 70 12.78 -6.82 6.20
C ALA A 70 13.41 -8.22 6.05
N ARG A 71 14.66 -8.30 5.57
CA ARG A 71 15.36 -9.60 5.46
C ARG A 71 15.64 -10.22 6.82
N VAL A 72 16.04 -9.41 7.80
CA VAL A 72 16.25 -9.87 9.19
C VAL A 72 14.93 -10.39 9.79
N LEU A 73 13.83 -9.64 9.59
CA LEU A 73 12.51 -10.02 10.12
C LEU A 73 11.91 -11.24 9.39
N SER A 74 12.05 -11.34 8.06
CA SER A 74 11.59 -12.51 7.31
C SER A 74 12.37 -13.78 7.66
N ASN A 75 13.69 -13.71 7.80
CA ASN A 75 14.49 -14.87 8.22
C ASN A 75 14.10 -15.33 9.63
N PHE A 76 13.86 -14.39 10.55
CA PHE A 76 13.33 -14.72 11.86
C PHE A 76 11.97 -15.41 11.78
N LEU A 77 11.03 -14.91 10.97
CA LEU A 77 9.74 -15.57 10.79
C LEU A 77 9.86 -16.95 10.17
N ARG A 78 10.78 -17.15 9.21
CA ARG A 78 11.07 -18.47 8.63
C ARG A 78 11.52 -19.46 9.70
N GLU A 79 12.44 -19.05 10.57
CA GLU A 79 12.87 -19.87 11.71
C GLU A 79 11.70 -20.22 12.65
N GLN A 80 10.83 -19.24 12.95
CA GLN A 80 9.66 -19.48 13.80
C GLN A 80 8.64 -20.42 13.14
N ALA A 81 8.40 -20.27 11.84
CA ALA A 81 7.49 -21.13 11.08
C ALA A 81 8.02 -22.57 10.99
N MET A 82 9.30 -22.75 10.67
CA MET A 82 9.95 -24.06 10.65
C MET A 82 9.92 -24.74 12.02
N SER A 83 10.23 -24.00 13.09
CA SER A 83 10.19 -24.52 14.46
C SER A 83 8.78 -24.94 14.87
N GLN A 84 7.76 -24.14 14.55
CA GLN A 84 6.37 -24.46 14.82
C GLN A 84 5.94 -25.76 14.11
N ARG A 85 6.28 -25.92 12.83
CA ARG A 85 6.01 -27.17 12.10
C ARG A 85 6.77 -28.36 12.68
N MET A 86 8.03 -28.17 13.06
CA MET A 86 8.86 -29.24 13.64
C MET A 86 8.32 -29.74 14.99
N ILE A 87 7.87 -28.84 15.86
CA ILE A 87 7.45 -29.18 17.23
C ILE A 87 5.98 -29.62 17.27
N TYR A 88 5.11 -28.93 16.53
CA TYR A 88 3.65 -29.07 16.66
C TYR A 88 2.98 -29.66 15.41
N ASN A 89 3.74 -29.94 14.35
CA ASN A 89 3.23 -30.43 13.06
C ASN A 89 2.06 -29.61 12.50
N ARG A 90 2.10 -28.28 12.73
CA ARG A 90 1.09 -27.33 12.25
C ARG A 90 1.76 -26.06 11.72
N ALA A 91 1.11 -25.40 10.78
CA ALA A 91 1.57 -24.12 10.27
C ALA A 91 1.52 -23.04 11.36
N LEU A 92 2.31 -21.97 11.17
CA LEU A 92 2.29 -20.82 12.06
C LEU A 92 1.04 -19.97 11.74
N SER A 93 0.23 -19.64 12.75
CA SER A 93 -0.91 -18.73 12.55
C SER A 93 -0.41 -17.32 12.23
N VAL A 94 -1.18 -16.59 11.43
CA VAL A 94 -0.77 -15.27 10.94
C VAL A 94 -0.74 -14.25 12.08
N GLU A 95 -1.69 -14.35 13.00
CA GLU A 95 -1.72 -13.55 14.23
C GLU A 95 -0.48 -13.79 15.08
N LYS A 96 -0.11 -15.06 15.31
CA LYS A 96 1.08 -15.40 16.09
C LYS A 96 2.36 -14.91 15.40
N ALA A 97 2.46 -15.05 14.09
CA ALA A 97 3.59 -14.52 13.32
C ALA A 97 3.73 -13.00 13.51
N SER A 98 2.62 -12.27 13.44
CA SER A 98 2.59 -10.81 13.59
C SER A 98 2.96 -10.38 15.01
N ASN A 99 2.45 -11.06 16.04
CA ASN A 99 2.83 -10.80 17.44
C ASN A 99 4.32 -11.09 17.71
N LEU A 100 4.89 -12.14 17.09
CA LEU A 100 6.33 -12.42 17.20
C LEU A 100 7.19 -11.31 16.58
N LEU A 101 6.73 -10.67 15.50
CA LEU A 101 7.38 -9.48 14.94
C LEU A 101 7.32 -8.30 15.91
N ALA A 102 6.16 -8.03 16.50
CA ALA A 102 5.98 -6.97 17.50
C ALA A 102 6.94 -7.15 18.69
N ASP A 103 6.99 -8.36 19.26
CA ASP A 103 7.90 -8.67 20.37
C ASP A 103 9.36 -8.46 20.00
N LYS A 104 9.75 -8.87 18.79
CA LYS A 104 11.12 -8.70 18.30
C LYS A 104 11.46 -7.23 18.07
N ALA A 105 10.52 -6.44 17.54
CA ALA A 105 10.67 -5.01 17.36
C ALA A 105 10.79 -4.29 18.71
N GLN A 106 9.93 -4.63 19.65
CA GLN A 106 9.87 -3.99 20.97
C GLN A 106 11.13 -4.25 21.80
N LYS A 107 11.73 -5.44 21.70
CA LYS A 107 13.03 -5.71 22.32
C LYS A 107 14.13 -4.78 21.79
N ASN A 108 14.07 -4.44 20.50
CA ASN A 108 15.08 -3.62 19.84
C ASN A 108 14.93 -2.11 20.16
N THR A 109 13.71 -1.65 20.45
CA THR A 109 13.44 -0.25 20.86
C THR A 109 13.80 0.02 22.32
N GLN A 110 13.74 -0.99 23.17
CA GLN A 110 14.04 -0.86 24.61
C GLN A 110 15.49 -1.16 24.99
N SER A 111 16.25 -1.80 24.09
CA SER A 111 17.65 -2.16 24.34
C SER A 111 18.60 -0.99 24.06
N TYR A 112 19.56 -0.74 24.95
CA TYR A 112 20.57 0.28 24.73
C TYR A 112 21.46 -0.09 23.53
N GLY A 113 21.60 0.83 22.58
CA GLY A 113 22.33 0.61 21.32
C GLY A 113 21.54 -0.13 20.24
N GLY A 114 20.32 -0.59 20.55
CA GLY A 114 19.35 -1.05 19.56
C GLY A 114 18.79 0.13 18.77
N ARG A 115 18.33 -0.13 17.54
CA ARG A 115 17.59 0.84 16.72
C ARG A 115 16.25 0.25 16.30
N PRO A 116 15.17 1.05 16.21
CA PRO A 116 13.93 0.57 15.62
C PRO A 116 14.18 0.03 14.20
N TYR A 117 13.44 -0.99 13.81
CA TYR A 117 13.47 -1.48 12.44
C TYR A 117 12.88 -0.41 11.52
N GLY A 118 13.56 -0.01 10.45
CA GLY A 118 13.10 1.04 9.54
C GLY A 118 12.16 0.50 8.46
N VAL A 119 11.26 -0.42 8.81
CA VAL A 119 10.43 -1.14 7.84
C VAL A 119 9.02 -1.39 8.37
N GLY A 120 8.02 -1.11 7.53
CA GLY A 120 6.65 -1.55 7.70
C GLY A 120 6.41 -2.81 6.89
N LEU A 121 5.66 -3.75 7.44
CA LEU A 121 5.36 -5.02 6.78
C LEU A 121 3.85 -5.18 6.66
N LEU A 122 3.38 -5.63 5.49
CA LEU A 122 2.08 -6.28 5.37
C LEU A 122 2.32 -7.77 5.40
N VAL A 123 1.72 -8.44 6.38
CA VAL A 123 1.81 -9.89 6.58
C VAL A 123 0.50 -10.49 6.12
N VAL A 124 0.55 -11.38 5.14
CA VAL A 124 -0.62 -12.14 4.70
C VAL A 124 -0.40 -13.63 4.91
N GLY A 125 -1.48 -14.31 5.25
CA GLY A 125 -1.45 -15.76 5.31
C GLY A 125 -2.85 -16.35 5.35
N TYR A 126 -2.89 -17.67 5.24
CA TYR A 126 -4.09 -18.47 5.43
C TYR A 126 -3.84 -19.46 6.55
N ASP A 127 -4.72 -19.49 7.54
CA ASP A 127 -4.67 -20.44 8.64
C ASP A 127 -6.06 -21.04 8.91
N GLU A 128 -6.21 -21.74 10.04
CA GLU A 128 -7.46 -22.43 10.40
C GLU A 128 -8.65 -21.47 10.53
N THR A 129 -8.42 -20.17 10.79
CA THR A 129 -9.47 -19.16 10.93
C THR A 129 -9.81 -18.43 9.64
N GLY A 130 -9.01 -18.60 8.58
CA GLY A 130 -9.24 -18.03 7.27
C GLY A 130 -8.03 -17.28 6.72
N ALA A 131 -8.27 -16.38 5.78
CA ALA A 131 -7.22 -15.50 5.28
C ALA A 131 -7.13 -14.23 6.14
N HIS A 132 -5.89 -13.81 6.44
CA HIS A 132 -5.61 -12.68 7.31
C HIS A 132 -4.62 -11.71 6.66
N LEU A 133 -4.78 -10.43 6.97
CA LEU A 133 -3.86 -9.35 6.63
C LEU A 133 -3.55 -8.54 7.88
N PHE A 134 -2.28 -8.54 8.28
CA PHE A 134 -1.77 -7.74 9.38
C PHE A 134 -0.80 -6.67 8.89
N GLU A 135 -0.95 -5.45 9.38
CA GLU A 135 0.07 -4.41 9.26
C GLU A 135 0.95 -4.42 10.50
N PHE A 136 2.25 -4.57 10.30
CA PHE A 136 3.27 -4.38 11.32
C PHE A 136 3.97 -3.03 11.12
N GLN A 137 4.11 -2.29 12.21
CA GLN A 137 4.84 -1.01 12.25
C GLN A 137 6.05 -1.09 13.20
N PRO A 138 7.15 -0.35 12.91
CA PRO A 138 8.34 -0.23 13.75
C PRO A 138 8.10 0.14 15.21
N SER A 139 6.97 0.78 15.52
CA SER A 139 6.53 1.10 16.87
C SER A 139 6.21 -0.14 17.71
N GLY A 140 6.13 -1.33 17.10
CA GLY A 140 5.62 -2.55 17.71
C GLY A 140 4.10 -2.71 17.56
N SER A 141 3.42 -1.77 16.89
CA SER A 141 1.99 -1.88 16.59
C SER A 141 1.75 -2.95 15.54
N VAL A 142 0.76 -3.80 15.81
CA VAL A 142 0.25 -4.82 14.90
C VAL A 142 -1.26 -4.70 14.87
N LEU A 143 -1.81 -4.52 13.67
CA LEU A 143 -3.24 -4.33 13.46
C LEU A 143 -3.71 -5.22 12.31
N GLU A 144 -4.86 -5.85 12.50
CA GLU A 144 -5.53 -6.63 11.45
C GLU A 144 -6.39 -5.71 10.59
N TYR A 145 -6.33 -5.90 9.27
CA TYR A 145 -7.06 -5.09 8.30
C TYR A 145 -7.74 -5.97 7.25
N VAL A 146 -8.87 -5.50 6.72
CA VAL A 146 -9.47 -6.05 5.48
C VAL A 146 -8.73 -5.54 4.25
N GLY A 147 -8.29 -4.28 4.27
CA GLY A 147 -7.47 -3.69 3.24
C GLY A 147 -6.51 -2.68 3.86
N ALA A 148 -5.24 -2.74 3.47
CA ALA A 148 -4.20 -1.86 3.96
C ALA A 148 -3.30 -1.41 2.82
N ALA A 149 -2.78 -0.19 2.91
CA ALA A 149 -1.75 0.30 2.01
C ALA A 149 -0.66 1.03 2.79
N ILE A 150 0.60 0.71 2.49
CA ILE A 150 1.78 1.31 3.13
C ILE A 150 2.77 1.80 2.06
N GLY A 151 3.67 2.70 2.44
CA GLY A 151 4.64 3.30 1.53
C GLY A 151 4.20 4.65 0.95
N ALA A 152 4.91 5.08 -0.09
CA ALA A 152 4.76 6.38 -0.70
C ALA A 152 3.38 6.53 -1.34
N ARG A 153 2.70 7.64 -1.03
CA ARG A 153 1.35 7.96 -1.51
C ARG A 153 0.31 6.86 -1.23
N SER A 154 0.52 6.06 -0.19
CA SER A 154 -0.41 4.99 0.18
C SER A 154 -1.79 5.50 0.55
N GLN A 155 -1.94 6.78 0.90
CA GLN A 155 -3.22 7.39 1.22
C GLN A 155 -4.22 7.32 0.06
N ALA A 156 -3.78 7.53 -1.19
CA ALA A 156 -4.64 7.39 -2.36
C ALA A 156 -5.14 5.94 -2.51
N GLY A 157 -4.25 4.97 -2.29
CA GLY A 157 -4.62 3.55 -2.25
C GLY A 157 -5.63 3.24 -1.15
N ARG A 158 -5.45 3.77 0.08
CA ARG A 158 -6.42 3.60 1.17
C ARG A 158 -7.79 4.19 0.82
N THR A 159 -7.83 5.37 0.21
CA THR A 159 -9.10 5.97 -0.23
C THR A 159 -9.82 5.12 -1.26
N TYR A 160 -9.10 4.51 -2.21
CA TYR A 160 -9.71 3.50 -3.10
C TYR A 160 -10.26 2.32 -2.31
N LEU A 161 -9.46 1.80 -1.37
CA LEU A 161 -9.82 0.61 -0.59
C LEU A 161 -11.10 0.84 0.23
N GLU A 162 -11.20 1.99 0.89
CA GLU A 162 -12.36 2.40 1.71
C GLU A 162 -13.63 2.53 0.85
N ARG A 163 -13.52 3.13 -0.34
CA ARG A 163 -14.67 3.33 -1.25
C ARG A 163 -15.30 2.02 -1.75
N ASN A 164 -14.50 0.97 -1.86
CA ASN A 164 -14.95 -0.33 -2.38
C ASN A 164 -15.04 -1.39 -1.26
N PHE A 165 -15.03 -1.00 0.01
CA PHE A 165 -14.99 -1.92 1.15
C PHE A 165 -16.07 -3.02 1.11
N GLU A 166 -17.30 -2.65 0.73
CA GLU A 166 -18.44 -3.57 0.70
C GLU A 166 -18.32 -4.65 -0.38
N SER A 167 -17.53 -4.42 -1.45
CA SER A 167 -17.39 -5.39 -2.54
C SER A 167 -16.44 -6.54 -2.20
N TYR A 168 -15.61 -6.42 -1.15
CA TYR A 168 -14.58 -7.42 -0.86
C TYR A 168 -15.11 -8.70 -0.23
N ALA A 169 -16.19 -8.62 0.56
CA ALA A 169 -16.66 -9.76 1.35
C ALA A 169 -16.99 -11.01 0.50
N ASN A 170 -17.46 -10.80 -0.73
CA ASN A 170 -17.84 -11.86 -1.67
C ASN A 170 -16.97 -11.85 -2.95
N ALA A 171 -15.86 -11.09 -2.96
CA ALA A 171 -15.01 -10.99 -4.12
C ALA A 171 -14.31 -12.33 -4.40
N THR A 172 -14.32 -12.72 -5.67
CA THR A 172 -13.49 -13.82 -6.17
C THR A 172 -12.00 -13.47 -6.07
N LYS A 173 -11.14 -14.48 -6.16
CA LYS A 173 -9.68 -14.27 -6.19
C LYS A 173 -9.26 -13.30 -7.30
N GLU A 174 -9.89 -13.38 -8.48
CA GLU A 174 -9.58 -12.50 -9.60
C GLU A 174 -9.98 -11.05 -9.32
N GLU A 175 -11.20 -10.82 -8.81
CA GLU A 175 -11.70 -9.49 -8.48
C GLU A 175 -10.85 -8.84 -7.37
N LEU A 176 -10.43 -9.62 -6.39
CA LEU A 176 -9.59 -9.15 -5.30
C LEU A 176 -8.22 -8.66 -5.79
N ILE A 177 -7.60 -9.40 -6.73
CA ILE A 177 -6.35 -8.98 -7.37
C ILE A 177 -6.55 -7.68 -8.16
N VAL A 178 -7.65 -7.56 -8.91
CA VAL A 178 -7.96 -6.36 -9.69
C VAL A 178 -8.21 -5.16 -8.77
N HIS A 179 -8.87 -5.33 -7.62
CA HIS A 179 -9.01 -4.27 -6.62
C HIS A 179 -7.66 -3.84 -6.05
N GLY A 180 -6.77 -4.79 -5.73
CA GLY A 180 -5.42 -4.48 -5.26
C GLY A 180 -4.58 -3.72 -6.31
N LEU A 181 -4.69 -4.10 -7.58
CA LEU A 181 -4.02 -3.41 -8.68
C LEU A 181 -4.57 -2.00 -8.93
N ASN A 182 -5.88 -1.80 -8.88
CA ASN A 182 -6.48 -0.46 -8.97
C ASN A 182 -6.04 0.43 -7.81
N ALA A 183 -6.07 -0.08 -6.57
CA ALA A 183 -5.59 0.64 -5.40
C ALA A 183 -4.11 1.00 -5.53
N LEU A 184 -3.27 0.09 -6.06
CA LEU A 184 -1.86 0.36 -6.30
C LEU A 184 -1.66 1.41 -7.40
N ARG A 185 -2.45 1.36 -8.48
CA ARG A 185 -2.41 2.33 -9.58
C ARG A 185 -2.66 3.74 -9.07
N ASP A 186 -3.61 3.93 -8.15
CA ASP A 186 -3.92 5.23 -7.55
C ASP A 186 -2.75 5.80 -6.71
N THR A 187 -1.77 4.98 -6.33
CA THR A 187 -0.53 5.44 -5.66
C THR A 187 0.56 5.91 -6.62
N LEU A 188 0.41 5.69 -7.94
CA LEU A 188 1.39 6.11 -8.94
C LEU A 188 1.34 7.62 -9.17
N SER A 189 2.42 8.13 -9.76
CA SER A 189 2.43 9.48 -10.32
C SER A 189 1.65 9.45 -11.64
N GLN A 190 1.09 10.58 -12.07
CA GLN A 190 0.30 10.66 -13.32
C GLN A 190 1.07 10.26 -14.59
N ASP A 191 2.41 10.32 -14.56
CA ASP A 191 3.31 9.95 -15.66
C ASP A 191 3.69 8.46 -15.69
N LYS A 192 3.16 7.64 -14.77
CA LYS A 192 3.59 6.24 -14.61
C LYS A 192 2.42 5.27 -14.62
N GLU A 193 2.65 4.14 -15.26
CA GLU A 193 1.71 3.02 -15.34
C GLU A 193 2.30 1.75 -14.72
N LEU A 194 1.41 0.83 -14.35
CA LEU A 194 1.80 -0.52 -13.92
C LEU A 194 2.22 -1.33 -15.15
N ASN A 195 3.32 -2.06 -15.02
CA ASN A 195 3.84 -2.98 -16.03
C ASN A 195 4.42 -4.23 -15.37
N SER A 196 4.73 -5.25 -16.18
CA SER A 196 5.29 -6.52 -15.73
C SER A 196 6.55 -6.37 -14.87
N LYS A 197 7.41 -5.40 -15.21
CA LYS A 197 8.69 -5.18 -14.54
C LYS A 197 8.56 -4.45 -13.20
N ASN A 198 7.59 -3.55 -13.06
CA ASN A 198 7.42 -2.75 -11.85
C ASN A 198 6.36 -3.28 -10.88
N THR A 199 5.60 -4.30 -11.26
CA THR A 199 4.52 -4.85 -10.43
C THR A 199 4.87 -6.24 -9.94
N SER A 200 4.45 -6.56 -8.73
CA SER A 200 4.59 -7.88 -8.11
C SER A 200 3.28 -8.21 -7.41
N ILE A 201 2.77 -9.42 -7.60
CA ILE A 201 1.50 -9.87 -7.03
C ILE A 201 1.75 -11.16 -6.27
N ALA A 202 1.22 -11.29 -5.06
CA ALA A 202 1.17 -12.55 -4.37
C ALA A 202 -0.22 -12.85 -3.84
N ILE A 203 -0.57 -14.13 -3.79
CA ILE A 203 -1.84 -14.61 -3.27
C ILE A 203 -1.60 -15.80 -2.35
N VAL A 204 -2.45 -15.90 -1.33
CA VAL A 204 -2.59 -17.05 -0.44
C VAL A 204 -4.06 -17.22 -0.10
N GLY A 205 -4.54 -18.44 0.09
CA GLY A 205 -5.93 -18.66 0.41
C GLY A 205 -6.28 -20.12 0.61
N LYS A 206 -7.59 -20.38 0.66
CA LYS A 206 -8.12 -21.74 0.74
C LYS A 206 -7.63 -22.57 -0.45
N ASP A 207 -7.03 -23.71 -0.16
CA ASP A 207 -6.45 -24.64 -1.14
C ASP A 207 -5.41 -23.98 -2.08
N THR A 208 -4.85 -22.83 -1.69
CA THR A 208 -3.90 -22.06 -2.48
C THR A 208 -2.71 -21.66 -1.62
N ASP A 209 -1.58 -22.34 -1.82
CA ASP A 209 -0.31 -21.97 -1.20
C ASP A 209 0.13 -20.58 -1.66
N PHE A 210 0.92 -19.92 -0.81
CA PHE A 210 1.54 -18.64 -1.09
C PHE A 210 2.33 -18.70 -2.40
N THR A 211 1.77 -18.01 -3.40
CA THR A 211 2.26 -17.96 -4.77
C THR A 211 2.61 -16.52 -5.10
N LEU A 212 3.80 -16.30 -5.65
CA LEU A 212 4.32 -15.00 -6.06
C LEU A 212 4.44 -14.98 -7.59
N TRP A 213 3.84 -13.97 -8.21
CA TRP A 213 3.98 -13.65 -9.62
C TRP A 213 4.81 -12.39 -9.78
N ASP A 214 5.85 -12.50 -10.59
CA ASP A 214 6.75 -11.41 -10.97
C ASP A 214 6.92 -11.42 -12.49
N ASP A 215 7.33 -10.27 -13.04
CA ASP A 215 7.71 -10.14 -14.44
C ASP A 215 6.56 -10.57 -15.38
N ASP A 216 6.81 -11.48 -16.33
CA ASP A 216 5.85 -11.85 -17.36
C ASP A 216 4.58 -12.54 -16.78
N ASP A 217 4.68 -13.18 -15.62
CA ASP A 217 3.55 -13.84 -14.95
C ASP A 217 2.49 -12.84 -14.45
N VAL A 218 2.84 -11.56 -14.35
CA VAL A 218 1.93 -10.48 -13.93
C VAL A 218 1.09 -9.96 -15.09
N GLN A 219 1.55 -10.16 -16.34
CA GLN A 219 0.90 -9.58 -17.53
C GLN A 219 -0.59 -9.96 -17.70
N PRO A 220 -1.03 -11.20 -17.44
CA PRO A 220 -2.45 -11.55 -17.54
C PRO A 220 -3.33 -10.74 -16.59
N TRP A 221 -2.80 -10.37 -15.42
CA TRP A 221 -3.52 -9.58 -14.41
C TRP A 221 -3.61 -8.09 -14.80
N LEU A 222 -2.55 -7.56 -15.42
CA LEU A 222 -2.55 -6.20 -15.95
C LEU A 222 -3.55 -6.04 -17.11
N ASN A 223 -3.60 -7.01 -18.01
CA ASN A 223 -4.58 -6.98 -19.11
C ASN A 223 -6.04 -6.97 -18.56
N LYS A 224 -6.31 -7.69 -17.47
CA LYS A 224 -7.62 -7.66 -16.79
C LYS A 224 -7.91 -6.30 -16.17
N LEU A 225 -6.91 -5.64 -15.57
CA LEU A 225 -7.04 -4.29 -15.04
C LEU A 225 -7.49 -3.30 -16.13
N ASP A 226 -6.82 -3.32 -17.29
CA ASP A 226 -7.09 -2.39 -18.38
C ASP A 226 -8.47 -2.60 -18.99
N SER A 227 -8.88 -3.87 -19.15
CA SER A 227 -10.23 -4.20 -19.63
C SER A 227 -11.33 -3.68 -18.68
N THR A 228 -11.08 -3.71 -17.38
CA THR A 228 -12.02 -3.23 -16.36
C THR A 228 -12.06 -1.71 -16.29
N SER A 229 -10.93 -1.02 -16.50
CA SER A 229 -10.93 0.45 -16.55
C SER A 229 -11.61 0.98 -17.82
N ASN A 230 -11.39 0.35 -18.97
CA ASN A 230 -12.03 0.77 -20.23
C ASN A 230 -13.56 0.60 -20.16
N ALA A 231 -14.06 -0.42 -19.45
CA ALA A 231 -15.48 -0.58 -19.19
C ALA A 231 -16.07 0.55 -18.30
N ARG A 232 -15.29 1.05 -17.33
CA ARG A 232 -15.71 2.20 -16.49
C ARG A 232 -15.79 3.50 -17.29
N THR A 233 -14.87 3.73 -18.22
CA THR A 233 -14.86 4.94 -19.05
C THR A 233 -15.94 4.91 -20.14
N SER A 234 -16.26 3.73 -20.69
CA SER A 234 -17.28 3.58 -21.74
C SER A 234 -18.73 3.60 -21.21
N GLY A 235 -18.96 3.39 -19.91
CA GLY A 235 -20.29 3.40 -19.29
C GLY A 235 -20.81 4.78 -18.88
N GLY A 236 -20.02 5.84 -19.08
CA GLY A 236 -20.34 7.21 -18.66
C GLY A 236 -20.91 8.14 -19.73
N ASN A 237 -21.12 7.66 -20.97
CA ASN A 237 -21.56 8.50 -22.10
C ASN A 237 -22.90 8.02 -22.70
N ASN A 238 -23.93 7.94 -21.85
CA ASN A 238 -25.33 7.81 -22.28
C ASN A 238 -26.19 8.79 -21.46
N GLY A 239 -26.01 10.08 -21.75
CA GLY A 239 -26.89 11.17 -21.36
C GLY A 239 -27.08 12.01 -22.62
N GLY A 240 -28.30 11.97 -23.17
CA GLY A 240 -28.60 12.36 -24.55
C GLY A 240 -28.25 13.79 -24.92
N ASP A 241 -27.77 13.93 -26.15
CA ASP A 241 -28.00 15.09 -26.99
C ASP A 241 -29.52 15.28 -27.12
N ASP A 242 -30.03 16.38 -26.57
CA ASP A 242 -31.25 17.01 -27.07
C ASP A 242 -30.85 18.44 -27.46
N ASP A 243 -30.55 18.59 -28.75
CA ASP A 243 -30.54 19.86 -29.45
C ASP A 243 -31.93 20.52 -29.30
N ASN A 244 -31.97 21.75 -28.79
CA ASN A 244 -33.01 22.69 -29.15
C ASN A 244 -32.36 24.07 -29.29
N ASP A 245 -32.12 24.42 -30.56
CA ASP A 245 -32.08 25.79 -31.03
C ASP A 245 -33.39 26.48 -30.65
N ASP A 246 -33.31 27.59 -29.92
CA ASP A 246 -34.32 28.65 -30.02
C ASP A 246 -33.60 29.99 -29.93
N ASP A 247 -33.49 30.62 -31.09
CA ASP A 247 -33.29 32.05 -31.28
C ASP A 247 -34.37 32.80 -30.50
N ASP A 248 -33.99 33.74 -29.64
CA ASP A 248 -34.81 34.93 -29.43
C ASP A 248 -33.97 36.15 -29.00
N ASN A 249 -33.99 37.15 -29.87
CA ASN A 249 -33.56 38.52 -29.62
C ASN A 249 -34.45 39.17 -28.56
N ASN A 250 -33.85 39.90 -27.61
CA ASN A 250 -34.35 41.24 -27.27
C ASN A 250 -33.31 42.09 -26.52
N ASN A 251 -33.14 43.31 -27.03
CA ASN A 251 -32.55 44.46 -26.35
C ASN A 251 -33.39 44.82 -25.11
N ASP A 252 -32.74 45.26 -24.02
CA ASP A 252 -32.83 46.66 -23.58
C ASP A 252 -31.98 46.94 -22.31
N GLU A 253 -31.18 48.00 -22.47
CA GLU A 253 -30.72 49.04 -21.54
C GLU A 253 -30.44 48.81 -20.04
N SER A 254 -29.23 49.25 -19.69
CA SER A 254 -28.86 50.21 -18.61
C SER A 254 -28.49 49.68 -17.21
N GLY A 255 -27.34 50.15 -16.70
CA GLY A 255 -26.97 50.03 -15.29
C GLY A 255 -25.47 50.09 -14.98
N ASP A 256 -24.91 51.29 -14.98
CA ASP A 256 -23.58 51.67 -14.47
C ASP A 256 -23.32 51.22 -13.01
N LYS A 257 -22.13 50.70 -12.70
CA LYS A 257 -21.24 51.16 -11.59
C LYS A 257 -19.98 50.31 -11.37
N SER A 258 -18.85 51.00 -11.50
CA SER A 258 -17.57 50.90 -10.78
C SER A 258 -17.39 49.88 -9.63
N GLU A 259 -16.25 49.18 -9.59
CA GLU A 259 -15.19 49.38 -8.57
C GLU A 259 -13.96 48.47 -8.79
N THR A 260 -12.88 49.10 -9.25
CA THR A 260 -11.50 49.09 -8.77
C THR A 260 -10.92 47.86 -8.03
N LYS A 261 -9.89 47.24 -8.64
CA LYS A 261 -8.87 46.40 -7.97
C LYS A 261 -7.86 47.27 -7.20
N PRO A 262 -7.31 46.82 -6.05
CA PRO A 262 -6.02 47.29 -5.57
C PRO A 262 -4.90 46.29 -5.90
N GLU A 263 -3.75 46.88 -6.20
CA GLU A 263 -2.48 46.28 -6.59
C GLU A 263 -1.72 45.69 -5.38
N GLU A 264 -0.80 44.77 -5.69
CA GLU A 264 0.17 44.15 -4.79
C GLU A 264 1.26 45.15 -4.37
N GLU A 265 1.46 45.34 -3.06
CA GLU A 265 2.68 45.93 -2.51
C GLU A 265 3.60 44.83 -1.97
N ASN A 266 4.79 44.77 -2.54
CA ASN A 266 5.89 43.89 -2.19
C ASN A 266 6.80 44.65 -1.21
N SER A 267 7.00 44.15 0.02
CA SER A 267 8.02 44.68 0.93
C SER A 267 8.93 43.55 1.43
N GLU A 268 10.17 43.60 0.91
CA GLU A 268 11.33 42.85 1.39
C GLU A 268 11.74 43.40 2.75
N ASP A 269 11.81 42.55 3.79
CA ASP A 269 12.42 42.90 5.07
C ASP A 269 13.77 42.18 5.19
N LYS A 270 14.85 42.96 5.02
CA LYS A 270 16.24 42.56 5.30
C LYS A 270 16.49 42.82 6.79
N MET A 271 16.78 41.77 7.57
CA MET A 271 17.39 41.92 8.89
C MET A 271 18.91 41.86 8.79
N GLU A 272 19.55 42.91 9.30
CA GLU A 272 20.98 43.07 9.53
C GLU A 272 21.51 42.10 10.60
N THR A 273 22.77 41.73 10.42
CA THR A 273 23.63 41.02 11.37
C THR A 273 24.24 42.00 12.37
N ASP A 274 24.24 41.62 13.64
CA ASP A 274 25.22 42.01 14.67
C ASP A 274 25.79 40.73 15.31
#